data_AF-A0A7X6Q377-F1
#
_entry.id   AF-A0A7X6Q377-F1
#
_cell.length_a   1.000
_cell.length_b   1.000
_cell.length_c   1.000
_cell.angle_alpha   90.00
_cell.angle_beta   90.00
_cell.angle_gamma   90.00
#
_symmetry.space_group_name_H-M   'P 1'
#
loop_
_entity.id
_entity.type
_entity.pdbx_description
1 polymer ?
#
loop_
_entity_poly.entity_id
_entity_poly.type
_entity_poly.pdbx_seq_one_letter_code
_entity_poly.pdbx_strand_id
1 'polypeptide(L)' 'DEAVQFMLSRAIQACTKAGKYVGICGQGPSDHPDLALWLQQEGIMSMSLNPDTVVDTWQKLAENQA' A
#
# COMPACT_ATOMS: atom_id res chain seq x y z
N ASP A 1 11.26 8.05 -0.17
CA ASP A 1 12.05 8.43 1.02
C ASP A 1 12.30 7.17 1.83
N GLU A 2 13.57 6.85 2.10
CA GLU A 2 13.94 5.62 2.80
C GLU A 2 13.47 5.60 4.26
N ALA A 3 13.46 6.75 4.94
CA ALA A 3 13.00 6.85 6.32
C ALA A 3 11.49 6.59 6.41
N VAL A 4 10.72 7.08 5.44
CA VAL A 4 9.27 6.81 5.36
C VAL A 4 9.02 5.32 5.12
N GLN A 5 9.69 4.70 4.14
CA GLN A 5 9.52 3.26 3.86
C GLN A 5 9.92 2.40 5.06
N PHE A 6 10.99 2.77 5.76
CA PHE A 6 11.41 2.10 7.00
C PHE A 6 10.32 2.12 8.08
N MET A 7 9.69 3.26 8.30
CA MET A 7 8.61 3.40 9.28
C MET A 7 7.37 2.62 8.87
N LEU A 8 6.98 2.68 7.61
CA LEU A 8 5.83 1.94 7.06
C LEU A 8 6.04 0.43 7.15
N SER A 9 7.19 -0.06 6.69
CA SER A 9 7.54 -1.49 6.74
C SER A 9 7.48 -2.03 8.18
N ARG A 10 8.01 -1.28 9.15
CA ARG A 10 7.93 -1.67 10.57
C ARG A 10 6.51 -1.76 11.10
N ALA A 11 5.65 -0.79 10.78
CA ALA A 11 4.27 -0.80 11.20
C ALA A 11 3.51 -1.99 10.59
N ILE A 12 3.66 -2.22 9.28
CA ILE A 12 3.05 -3.33 8.56
C ILE A 12 3.49 -4.66 9.17
N GLN A 13 4.80 -4.89 9.30
CA GLN A 13 5.33 -6.13 9.86
C GLN A 13 4.86 -6.39 11.29
N ALA A 14 4.79 -5.35 12.13
CA ALA A 14 4.30 -5.49 13.51
C ALA A 14 2.84 -5.93 13.55
N CYS A 15 1.97 -5.30 12.76
CA CYS A 15 0.55 -5.64 12.67
C CYS A 15 0.34 -7.05 12.09
N THR A 16 1.01 -7.38 10.99
CA THR A 16 0.91 -8.70 10.35
C THR A 16 1.36 -9.81 11.28
N LYS A 17 2.50 -9.64 11.99
CA LYS A 17 2.97 -10.61 13.01
C LYS A 17 1.98 -10.79 14.15
N ALA A 18 1.25 -9.74 14.51
CA ALA A 18 0.23 -9.79 15.56
C ALA A 18 -1.15 -10.27 15.05
N GLY A 19 -1.29 -10.60 13.76
CA GLY A 19 -2.59 -10.91 13.15
C GLY A 19 -3.59 -9.75 13.25
N LYS A 20 -3.11 -8.51 13.28
CA LYS A 20 -3.92 -7.29 13.39
C LYS A 20 -4.02 -6.60 12.04
N TYR A 21 -5.16 -5.97 11.81
CA TYR A 21 -5.42 -5.19 10.63
C TYR A 21 -4.44 -4.01 10.50
N VAL A 22 -3.96 -3.78 9.28
CA VAL A 22 -3.17 -2.61 8.91
C VAL A 22 -3.57 -2.12 7.52
N GLY A 23 -3.88 -0.83 7.44
CA GLY A 23 -4.21 -0.13 6.20
C GLY A 23 -3.56 1.24 6.18
N ILE A 24 -3.48 1.85 5.01
CA ILE A 24 -2.90 3.19 4.82
C ILE A 24 -3.90 4.14 4.19
N CYS A 25 -3.85 5.40 4.62
CA CYS A 25 -4.59 6.52 4.05
C CYS A 25 -3.64 7.64 3.63
N GLY A 26 -4.13 8.52 2.76
CA GLY A 26 -3.37 9.62 2.19
C GLY A 26 -3.23 9.49 0.67
N GLN A 27 -2.77 10.56 0.02
CA GLN A 27 -2.72 10.64 -1.43
C GLN A 27 -1.56 9.86 -2.05
N GLY A 28 -0.55 9.50 -1.26
CA GLY A 28 0.66 8.83 -1.74
C GLY A 28 0.39 7.65 -2.69
N PRO A 29 -0.43 6.65 -2.32
CA PRO A 29 -0.72 5.51 -3.20
C PRO A 29 -1.54 5.87 -4.46
N SER A 30 -2.33 6.94 -4.42
CA SER A 30 -3.08 7.45 -5.59
C SER A 30 -2.16 8.18 -6.58
N ASP A 31 -1.23 8.99 -6.07
CA ASP A 31 -0.31 9.81 -6.87
C ASP A 31 0.92 9.03 -7.36
N HIS A 32 1.31 7.99 -6.61
CA HIS A 32 2.51 7.18 -6.84
C HIS A 32 2.16 5.69 -6.93
N PRO A 33 1.86 5.16 -8.14
CA PRO A 33 1.50 3.75 -8.32
C PRO A 33 2.59 2.77 -7.91
N ASP A 34 3.86 3.17 -8.02
CA ASP A 34 5.02 2.42 -7.53
C ASP A 34 4.99 2.24 -6.01
N LEU A 35 4.54 3.28 -5.28
CA LEU A 35 4.32 3.17 -3.84
C LEU A 35 3.18 2.21 -3.51
N ALA A 36 2.07 2.25 -4.26
CA ALA A 36 0.96 1.30 -4.07
C ALA A 36 1.40 -0.15 -4.30
N LEU A 37 2.21 -0.39 -5.33
CA LEU A 37 2.79 -1.71 -5.61
C LEU A 37 3.74 -2.17 -4.51
N TRP A 38 4.62 -1.29 -4.04
CA TRP A 38 5.52 -1.59 -2.92
C TRP A 38 4.74 -1.91 -1.63
N LEU A 39 3.71 -1.13 -1.31
CA LEU A 39 2.84 -1.38 -0.15
C LEU A 39 2.12 -2.74 -0.22
N GLN A 40 1.67 -3.12 -1.42
CA GLN A 40 1.10 -4.45 -1.68
C GLN A 40 2.14 -5.55 -1.42
N GLN A 41 3.37 -5.38 -1.91
CA GLN A 41 4.47 -6.34 -1.70
C GLN A 41 4.87 -6.46 -0.23
N GLU A 42 4.86 -5.36 0.53
CA GLU A 42 5.09 -5.36 1.98
C GLU A 42 3.97 -6.06 2.77
N GLY A 43 2.81 -6.30 2.15
CA GLY A 43 1.68 -7.00 2.75
C GLY A 43 0.69 -6.09 3.50
N ILE A 44 0.54 -4.83 3.06
CA ILE A 44 -0.58 -3.99 3.53
C ILE A 44 -1.91 -4.68 3.21
N MET A 45 -2.89 -4.61 4.11
CA MET A 45 -4.19 -5.28 3.88
C MET A 45 -5.16 -4.42 3.09
N SER A 46 -5.01 -3.09 3.14
CA SER A 46 -5.90 -2.16 2.44
C SER A 46 -5.22 -0.81 2.18
N MET A 47 -5.72 -0.12 1.16
CA MET A 47 -5.34 1.24 0.81
C MET A 47 -6.60 2.07 0.61
N SER A 48 -6.66 3.26 1.22
CA SER A 48 -7.72 4.24 0.96
C SER A 48 -7.26 5.21 -0.13
N LEU A 49 -7.90 5.14 -1.29
CA LEU A 49 -7.58 5.92 -2.48
C LEU A 49 -8.69 6.93 -2.79
N ASN A 50 -8.38 7.94 -3.60
CA ASN A 50 -9.43 8.81 -4.13
C ASN A 50 -10.34 8.06 -5.10
N PRO A 51 -11.66 8.34 -5.11
CA PRO A 51 -12.63 7.63 -5.94
C PRO A 51 -12.30 7.60 -7.44
N ASP A 52 -11.72 8.68 -7.96
CA ASP A 52 -11.28 8.82 -9.36
C ASP A 52 -10.06 7.97 -9.70
N THR A 53 -9.21 7.64 -8.72
CA THR A 53 -7.99 6.84 -8.89
C THR A 53 -8.14 5.36 -8.55
N VAL A 54 -9.24 4.95 -7.90
CA VAL A 54 -9.42 3.57 -7.41
C VAL A 54 -9.32 2.54 -8.53
N VAL A 55 -10.02 2.75 -9.65
CA VAL A 55 -10.10 1.77 -10.74
C VAL A 55 -8.74 1.57 -11.40
N ASP A 56 -8.10 2.68 -11.78
CA ASP A 56 -6.80 2.66 -12.45
C ASP A 56 -5.72 2.03 -11.56
N THR A 57 -5.72 2.36 -10.27
CA THR A 57 -4.78 1.79 -9.31
C THR A 57 -5.01 0.29 -9.16
N TRP A 58 -6.27 -0.15 -9.06
CA TRP A 58 -6.58 -1.57 -8.97
C TRP A 58 -6.11 -2.34 -10.21
N GLN A 59 -6.39 -1.84 -11.41
CA GLN A 59 -5.95 -2.48 -12.66
C GLN A 59 -4.43 -2.66 -12.70
N LYS A 60 -3.66 -1.62 -12.36
CA LYS A 60 -2.20 -1.68 -12.28
C LYS A 60 -1.70 -2.70 -11.27
N LEU A 61 -2.30 -2.75 -10.08
CA LEU A 61 -1.91 -3.72 -9.05
C LEU A 61 -2.22 -5.15 -9.48
N ALA A 62 -3.31 -5.37 -10.24
CA ALA A 62 -3.68 -6.68 -10.76
C ALA A 62 -2.75 -7.16 -11.89
N GLU A 63 -2.34 -6.27 -12.80
CA GLU A 63 -1.39 -6.60 -13.87
C GLU A 63 -0.02 -7.07 -13.33
N ASN A 64 0.41 -6.54 -12.19
CA ASN A 64 1.68 -6.90 -11.55
C ASN A 64 1.61 -8.14 -10.64
N GLN A 65 0.50 -8.89 -10.66
CA GLN A 65 0.36 -10.17 -9.95
C GLN A 65 0.65 -11.40 -10.84
N ALA A 66 0.97 -11.21 -12.13
CA ALA A 66 1.23 -12.27 -13.11
C ALA A 66 2.68 -12.78 -13.12
#